data_AF-A0A842YGW2-F1
#
_entry.id   AF-A0A842YGW2-F1
#
_cell.length_a   1.000
_cell.length_b   1.000
_cell.length_c   1.000
_cell.angle_alpha   90.00
_cell.angle_beta   90.00
_cell.angle_gamma   90.00
#
_symmetry.space_group_name_H-M   'P 1'
#
loop_
_entity.id
_entity.type
_entity.pdbx_description
1 polymer ?
#
loop_
_entity_poly.entity_id
_entity_poly.type
_entity_poly.pdbx_seq_one_letter_code
_entity_poly.pdbx_strand_id
1 'polypeptide(L)'
;MKNKFIGLLLLSTLFMSMTSIALVGAAKSGKVVVHVKGALEADDNLKAAMADYSYVDWSVVTVDITASDLVDADMLVMIQADPAVEYTPAELSAVKAWFDMGNKLLWVASDSD
;
A
#
# COMPACT_ATOMS: atom_id res chain seq x y z
N MET A 1 53.37 -22.35 10.67
CA MET A 1 51.99 -22.38 11.24
C MET A 1 51.39 -20.98 11.42
N LYS A 2 52.14 -19.99 11.92
CA LYS A 2 51.69 -18.59 12.10
C LYS A 2 51.09 -17.93 10.84
N ASN A 3 51.71 -18.11 9.67
CA ASN A 3 51.24 -17.47 8.42
C ASN A 3 49.90 -18.05 7.92
N LYS A 4 49.58 -19.31 8.25
CA LYS A 4 48.28 -19.94 7.93
C LYS A 4 47.17 -19.41 8.85
N PHE A 5 47.52 -19.10 10.11
CA PHE A 5 46.61 -18.49 11.08
C PHE A 5 46.22 -17.07 10.69
N ILE A 6 47.18 -16.27 10.20
CA ILE A 6 46.93 -14.90 9.73
C ILE A 6 46.01 -14.91 8.49
N GLY A 7 46.26 -15.84 7.55
CA GLY A 7 45.39 -16.00 6.38
C GLY A 7 43.96 -16.41 6.75
N LEU A 8 43.81 -17.33 7.72
CA LEU A 8 42.51 -17.77 8.20
C LEU A 8 41.75 -16.65 8.93
N LEU A 9 42.47 -15.83 9.71
CA LEU A 9 41.91 -14.68 10.42
C LEU A 9 41.42 -13.62 9.43
N LEU A 10 42.22 -13.28 8.43
CA LEU A 10 41.85 -12.33 7.36
C LEU A 10 40.65 -12.82 6.55
N LEU A 11 40.58 -14.12 6.26
CA LEU A 11 39.45 -14.71 5.55
C LEU A 11 38.17 -14.64 6.41
N SER A 12 38.27 -14.91 7.72
CA SER A 12 37.13 -14.83 8.63
C SER A 12 36.58 -13.42 8.81
N THR A 13 37.45 -12.39 8.83
CA THR A 13 37.02 -10.99 8.87
C THR A 13 36.38 -10.54 7.56
N LEU A 14 36.84 -11.06 6.42
CA LEU A 14 36.26 -10.77 5.10
C LEU A 14 34.87 -11.42 4.93
N PHE A 15 34.68 -12.61 5.50
CA PHE A 15 33.36 -13.27 5.54
C PHE A 15 32.38 -12.57 6.49
N MET A 16 32.85 -12.02 7.62
CA MET A 16 31.98 -11.21 8.50
C MET A 16 31.55 -9.89 7.86
N SER A 17 32.41 -9.24 7.06
CA SER A 17 32.07 -7.97 6.40
C SER A 17 31.03 -8.08 5.27
N MET A 18 30.70 -9.29 4.81
CA MET A 18 29.66 -9.49 3.78
C MET A 18 28.24 -9.66 4.33
N THR A 19 28.05 -9.61 5.66
CA THR A 19 26.71 -9.86 6.27
C THR A 19 25.81 -8.64 6.38
N SER A 20 26.28 -7.44 6.02
CA SER A 20 25.42 -6.27 5.85
C SER A 20 24.81 -6.22 4.44
N ILE A 21 24.11 -7.29 4.04
CA ILE A 21 23.07 -7.13 3.04
C ILE A 21 21.96 -6.38 3.78
N ALA A 22 21.91 -5.06 3.58
CA ALA A 22 20.78 -4.26 3.98
C ALA A 22 19.52 -4.95 3.43
N LEU A 23 18.57 -5.28 4.30
CA LEU A 23 17.21 -5.63 3.89
C LEU A 23 16.58 -4.38 3.24
N VAL A 24 16.96 -4.10 2.00
CA VAL A 24 16.30 -3.10 1.18
C VAL A 24 15.02 -3.78 0.68
N GLY A 25 13.96 -3.61 1.46
CA GLY A 25 12.65 -4.19 1.20
C GLY A 25 11.95 -4.56 2.50
N ALA A 26 11.74 -3.58 3.38
CA ALA A 26 10.79 -3.78 4.46
C ALA A 26 9.42 -4.11 3.83
N ALA A 27 8.81 -5.22 4.25
CA ALA A 27 7.49 -5.61 3.79
C ALA A 27 6.50 -4.47 4.07
N LYS A 28 5.62 -4.18 3.09
CA LYS A 28 4.57 -3.18 3.24
C LYS A 28 3.66 -3.56 4.41
N SER A 29 3.24 -2.58 5.19
CA SER A 29 2.49 -2.79 6.43
C SER A 29 1.01 -3.12 6.25
N GLY A 30 0.49 -2.96 5.03
CA GLY A 30 -0.90 -3.21 4.65
C GLY A 30 -1.22 -2.57 3.30
N LYS A 31 -2.39 -2.90 2.75
CA LYS A 31 -2.88 -2.37 1.47
C LYS A 31 -4.05 -1.41 1.68
N VAL A 32 -3.90 -0.18 1.17
CA VAL A 32 -4.94 0.85 1.14
C VAL A 32 -5.39 1.05 -0.30
N VAL A 33 -6.69 0.87 -0.52
CA VAL A 33 -7.35 1.24 -1.78
C VAL A 33 -8.01 2.59 -1.58
N VAL A 34 -7.78 3.51 -2.51
CA VAL A 34 -8.43 4.82 -2.54
C VAL A 34 -9.23 4.91 -3.83
N HIS A 35 -10.55 4.96 -3.69
CA HIS A 35 -11.46 5.13 -4.80
C HIS A 35 -11.88 6.60 -4.89
N VAL A 36 -11.45 7.26 -5.96
CA VAL A 36 -11.70 8.68 -6.22
C VAL A 36 -12.72 8.79 -7.35
N LYS A 37 -14.00 8.62 -7.01
CA LYS A 37 -15.11 8.55 -7.97
C LYS A 37 -15.27 9.88 -8.71
N GLY A 38 -15.25 9.81 -10.04
CA GLY A 38 -15.42 10.99 -10.90
C GLY A 38 -14.15 11.81 -11.14
N ALA A 39 -13.02 11.43 -10.55
CA ALA A 39 -11.73 12.03 -10.87
C ALA A 39 -11.06 11.33 -12.07
N LEU A 40 -10.09 11.99 -12.69
CA LEU A 40 -9.23 11.40 -13.72
C LEU A 40 -7.96 10.79 -13.14
N GLU A 41 -7.47 11.33 -12.03
CA GLU A 41 -6.28 10.91 -11.33
C GLU A 41 -6.34 11.33 -9.86
N ALA A 42 -5.38 10.86 -9.05
CA ALA A 42 -5.18 11.34 -7.68
C ALA A 42 -4.80 12.82 -7.67
N ASP A 43 -5.34 13.58 -6.70
CA ASP A 43 -4.92 14.96 -6.44
C ASP A 43 -3.54 15.03 -5.76
N ASP A 44 -3.03 16.25 -5.60
CA ASP A 44 -1.71 16.50 -5.03
C ASP A 44 -1.60 16.12 -3.54
N ASN A 45 -2.71 16.21 -2.78
CA ASN A 45 -2.73 15.85 -1.37
C ASN A 45 -2.62 14.33 -1.19
N LEU A 46 -3.38 13.56 -1.98
CA LEU A 46 -3.29 12.11 -2.00
C LEU A 46 -1.91 11.64 -2.49
N LYS A 47 -1.36 12.30 -3.53
CA LYS A 47 0.01 12.03 -4.01
C LYS A 47 1.05 12.27 -2.92
N ALA A 48 0.93 13.36 -2.16
CA ALA A 48 1.82 13.67 -1.04
C ALA A 48 1.70 12.62 0.09
N ALA A 49 0.47 12.25 0.47
CA ALA A 49 0.23 11.22 1.49
C ALA A 49 0.85 9.87 1.10
N MET A 50 0.67 9.44 -0.15
CA MET A 50 1.28 8.19 -0.65
C MET A 50 2.81 8.24 -0.61
N ALA A 51 3.43 9.41 -0.84
CA ALA A 51 4.87 9.59 -0.75
C ALA A 51 5.37 9.54 0.70
N ASP A 52 4.68 10.20 1.63
CA ASP A 52 5.02 10.24 3.05
C ASP A 52 4.84 8.86 3.71
N TYR A 53 3.78 8.15 3.36
CA TYR A 53 3.46 6.81 3.85
C TYR A 53 3.94 5.72 2.88
N SER A 54 5.21 5.81 2.47
CA SER A 54 5.84 4.88 1.52
C SER A 54 5.95 3.43 2.01
N TYR A 55 5.63 3.14 3.27
CA TYR A 55 5.59 1.79 3.85
C TYR A 55 4.21 1.11 3.70
N VAL A 56 3.22 1.81 3.13
CA VAL A 56 1.90 1.28 2.77
C VAL A 56 1.88 0.91 1.28
N ASP A 57 1.12 -0.14 0.93
CA ASP A 57 0.81 -0.47 -0.46
C ASP A 57 -0.46 0.28 -0.89
N TRP A 58 -0.33 1.16 -1.87
CA TRP A 58 -1.42 2.06 -2.29
C TRP A 58 -1.95 1.66 -3.66
N SER A 59 -3.27 1.63 -3.79
CA SER A 59 -3.95 1.44 -5.06
C SER A 59 -4.99 2.54 -5.24
N VAL A 60 -4.90 3.29 -6.34
CA VAL A 60 -5.86 4.35 -6.67
C VAL A 60 -6.77 3.85 -7.79
N VAL A 61 -8.08 3.98 -7.58
CA VAL A 61 -9.12 3.60 -8.54
C VAL A 61 -9.95 4.84 -8.85
N THR A 62 -10.06 5.21 -10.12
CA THR A 62 -10.83 6.39 -10.58
C THR A 62 -12.06 6.04 -11.41
N VAL A 63 -12.20 4.76 -11.76
CA VAL A 63 -13.36 4.17 -12.43
C VAL A 63 -14.20 3.38 -11.42
N ASP A 64 -15.29 2.76 -11.86
CA ASP A 64 -16.13 1.94 -10.99
C ASP A 64 -15.31 0.90 -10.22
N ILE A 65 -15.43 0.93 -8.89
CA ILE A 65 -14.72 -0.01 -8.02
C ILE A 65 -15.31 -1.41 -8.11
N THR A 66 -14.42 -2.41 -8.20
CA THR A 66 -14.78 -3.81 -8.33
C THR A 66 -14.20 -4.66 -7.20
N ALA A 67 -14.69 -5.90 -7.07
CA ALA A 67 -14.16 -6.85 -6.10
C ALA A 67 -12.67 -7.16 -6.32
N SER A 68 -12.17 -7.10 -7.56
CA SER A 68 -10.74 -7.32 -7.86
C SER A 68 -9.84 -6.23 -7.30
N ASP A 69 -10.31 -4.98 -7.25
CA ASP A 69 -9.53 -3.87 -6.71
C ASP A 69 -9.31 -4.03 -5.20
N LEU A 70 -10.29 -4.62 -4.53
CA LEU A 70 -10.36 -4.83 -3.08
C LEU A 70 -9.65 -6.08 -2.58
N VAL A 71 -9.06 -6.89 -3.48
CA VAL A 71 -8.29 -8.08 -3.09
C VAL A 71 -7.13 -7.67 -2.19
N ASP A 72 -7.00 -8.34 -1.04
CA ASP A 72 -6.00 -8.08 0.00
C ASP A 72 -6.00 -6.66 0.59
N ALA A 73 -6.99 -5.82 0.25
CA ALA A 73 -7.13 -4.49 0.81
C ALA A 73 -7.51 -4.59 2.30
N ASP A 74 -6.76 -3.91 3.15
CA ASP A 74 -7.06 -3.77 4.57
C ASP A 74 -7.97 -2.56 4.81
N MET A 75 -7.84 -1.54 3.96
CA MET A 75 -8.57 -0.29 4.04
C MET A 75 -9.07 0.15 2.67
N LEU A 76 -10.27 0.72 2.67
CA LEU A 76 -10.86 1.43 1.54
C LEU A 76 -11.19 2.86 1.96
N VAL A 77 -10.66 3.83 1.21
CA VAL A 77 -11.09 5.24 1.26
C VAL A 77 -11.97 5.52 0.05
N MET A 78 -13.20 5.95 0.28
CA MET A 78 -14.16 6.34 -0.75
C MET A 78 -14.28 7.86 -0.77
N ILE A 79 -13.88 8.47 -1.89
CA ILE A 79 -13.95 9.91 -2.15
C ILE A 79 -14.87 10.12 -3.34
N GLN A 80 -15.91 10.94 -3.19
CA GLN A 80 -16.75 11.37 -4.31
C GLN A 80 -16.25 12.72 -4.82
N ALA A 81 -15.30 12.69 -5.75
CA ALA A 81 -14.67 13.90 -6.27
C ALA A 81 -15.60 14.69 -7.21
N ASP A 82 -16.47 13.99 -7.96
CA ASP A 82 -17.56 14.62 -8.70
C ASP A 82 -18.91 14.25 -8.04
N PRO A 83 -19.61 15.22 -7.41
CA PRO A 83 -20.89 14.97 -6.74
C PRO A 83 -22.02 14.61 -7.71
N ALA A 84 -21.86 14.83 -9.03
CA ALA A 84 -22.83 14.39 -10.03
C ALA A 84 -22.66 12.90 -10.40
N VAL A 85 -21.56 12.28 -10.00
CA VAL A 85 -21.25 10.88 -10.30
C VAL A 85 -21.57 10.01 -9.09
N GLU A 86 -22.71 9.33 -9.16
CA GLU A 86 -23.22 8.47 -8.09
C GLU A 86 -22.57 7.09 -8.07
N TYR A 87 -22.57 6.46 -6.89
CA TYR A 87 -22.20 5.07 -6.73
C TYR A 87 -23.29 4.14 -7.23
N THR A 88 -22.91 3.17 -8.06
CA THR A 88 -23.85 2.16 -8.57
C THR A 88 -24.13 1.08 -7.53
N PRO A 89 -25.27 0.37 -7.62
CA PRO A 89 -25.56 -0.77 -6.77
C PRO A 89 -24.50 -1.88 -6.84
N ALA A 90 -23.83 -2.04 -7.98
CA ALA A 90 -22.78 -3.04 -8.16
C ALA A 90 -21.53 -2.71 -7.34
N GLU A 91 -21.10 -1.44 -7.39
CA GLU A 91 -19.99 -0.94 -6.56
C GLU A 91 -20.28 -1.10 -5.08
N LEU A 92 -21.46 -0.66 -4.64
CA LEU A 92 -21.87 -0.78 -3.23
C LEU A 92 -21.95 -2.24 -2.77
N SER A 93 -22.36 -3.15 -3.66
CA SER A 93 -22.38 -4.59 -3.37
C SER A 93 -20.96 -5.16 -3.23
N ALA A 94 -20.01 -4.73 -4.06
CA ALA A 94 -18.61 -5.13 -3.95
C ALA A 94 -17.97 -4.63 -2.65
N VAL A 95 -18.18 -3.35 -2.31
CA VAL A 95 -17.70 -2.76 -1.06
C VAL A 95 -18.30 -3.47 0.15
N LYS A 96 -19.62 -3.73 0.13
CA LYS A 96 -20.28 -4.48 1.20
C LYS A 96 -19.72 -5.88 1.37
N ALA A 97 -19.60 -6.64 0.27
CA ALA A 97 -19.08 -8.00 0.32
C ALA A 97 -17.64 -8.05 0.87
N TRP A 98 -16.80 -7.09 0.47
CA TRP A 98 -15.45 -6.94 1.02
C TRP A 98 -15.46 -6.58 2.51
N PHE A 99 -16.28 -5.62 2.93
CA PHE A 99 -16.34 -5.18 4.32
C PHE A 99 -16.90 -6.27 5.26
N ASP A 100 -17.87 -7.05 4.80
CA ASP A 100 -18.46 -8.18 5.54
C ASP A 100 -17.45 -9.31 5.81
N MET A 101 -16.28 -9.34 5.15
CA MET A 101 -15.19 -10.30 5.46
C MET A 101 -14.59 -10.06 6.86
N GLY A 102 -14.81 -8.88 7.45
CA GLY A 102 -14.26 -8.49 8.75
C GLY A 102 -12.81 -8.06 8.68
N ASN A 103 -12.32 -7.44 9.78
CA ASN A 103 -10.98 -6.85 9.88
C ASN A 103 -10.66 -5.86 8.74
N LYS A 104 -11.67 -5.12 8.26
CA LYS A 104 -11.55 -4.09 7.21
C LYS A 104 -11.82 -2.70 7.79
N LEU A 105 -11.18 -1.68 7.23
CA LEU A 105 -11.47 -0.28 7.55
C LEU A 105 -12.10 0.42 6.34
N LEU A 106 -13.31 0.93 6.51
CA LEU A 106 -13.98 1.78 5.51
C LEU A 106 -13.97 3.23 5.98
N TRP A 107 -13.42 4.13 5.17
CA TRP A 107 -13.54 5.57 5.33
C TRP A 107 -14.28 6.15 4.13
N VAL A 108 -15.44 6.76 4.37
CA VAL A 108 -16.14 7.57 3.37
C VAL A 108 -15.82 9.02 3.65
N ALA A 109 -15.00 9.63 2.80
CA ALA A 109 -14.54 11.00 2.96
C ALA A 109 -15.55 11.99 2.38
N SER A 110 -15.64 13.15 3.00
CA SER A 110 -16.37 14.32 2.51
C SER A 110 -15.41 15.42 2.06
N ASP A 111 -15.96 16.51 1.52
CA ASP A 111 -15.14 17.68 1.17
C ASP A 111 -14.38 18.19 2.42
N SER A 112 -13.06 18.36 2.30
CA SER A 112 -12.11 18.80 3.34
C SER A 112 -11.68 17.76 4.40
N ASP A 113 -12.03 16.48 4.27
CA ASP A 113 -11.36 15.37 4.99
C ASP A 113 -9.96 15.07 4.42
#